data_AF-A0A833REX9-F1
#
_entry.id   AF-A0A833REX9-F1
#
_cell.length_a   1.000
_cell.length_b   1.000
_cell.length_c   1.000
_cell.angle_alpha   90.00
_cell.angle_beta   90.00
_cell.angle_gamma   90.00
#
_symmetry.space_group_name_H-M   'P 1'
#
loop_
_entity.id
_entity.type
_entity.pdbx_description
1 polymer ?
#
loop_
_entity_poly.entity_id
_entity_poly.type
_entity_poly.pdbx_seq_one_letter_code
_entity_poly.pdbx_strand_id
1 'polypeptide(L)'
;MASTIFHNSTAAEDPGTAFKLLLSCPSGLPPSRVSVDFGRSFDRIPHPDVILESSIKEIWDQRLLKNPSLYNGTKFRYGGFSLSNSRTVRADYSICLHLGLTDYRTFVGTNLNPLWENFLVSSDDDTVKCQHMANPLGNGAIVETSDKKILVLQRSHNVGEFPGYYVFPGGHSEPQEIGISSHLTNTDSSGQAALNDAVSKEMFDGIVREVVEEIGVPADSLTEPEFIGVSQRVVNVRPTAFFFVRCNLDSTKIHELYSKAQDGYESTQLFAVPMEELERMALRMPGCHCGGFALYKSMTNI
;
A
#
# COMPACT_ATOMS: atom_id res chain seq x y z
N MET A 1 15.63 13.80 4.94
CA MET A 1 15.21 13.43 6.31
C MET A 1 13.82 12.85 6.20
N ALA A 2 13.55 11.70 6.82
CA ALA A 2 12.19 11.18 6.90
C ALA A 2 11.34 12.10 7.77
N SER A 3 10.17 12.50 7.28
CA SER A 3 9.24 13.36 8.01
C SER A 3 7.80 12.94 7.75
N THR A 4 6.95 13.17 8.74
CA THR A 4 5.49 13.16 8.58
C THR A 4 5.07 14.53 8.09
N ILE A 5 4.37 14.60 6.94
CA ILE A 5 3.91 15.86 6.35
C ILE A 5 2.39 15.77 6.16
N PHE A 6 1.67 16.74 6.72
CA PHE A 6 0.24 16.92 6.49
C PHE A 6 0.05 17.78 5.23
N HIS A 7 -0.64 17.26 4.22
CA HIS A 7 -1.14 18.03 3.09
C HIS A 7 -2.65 18.20 3.26
N ASN A 8 -3.09 19.39 3.63
CA ASN A 8 -4.49 19.78 3.50
C ASN A 8 -4.65 20.47 2.16
N SER A 9 -5.30 19.81 1.21
CA SER A 9 -5.68 20.46 -0.05
C SER A 9 -6.99 21.23 0.14
N THR A 10 -7.07 22.43 -0.45
CA THR A 10 -8.22 23.33 -0.36
C THR A 10 -8.73 23.69 -1.76
N ALA A 11 -9.77 23.00 -2.24
CA ALA A 11 -10.84 23.54 -3.10
C ALA A 11 -11.88 22.45 -3.44
N ALA A 12 -12.98 22.35 -2.69
CA ALA A 12 -14.14 21.48 -2.99
C ALA A 12 -13.77 20.11 -3.59
N GLU A 13 -12.82 19.40 -2.97
CA GLU A 13 -12.26 18.16 -3.49
C GLU A 13 -13.11 16.96 -3.08
N ASP A 14 -13.21 15.99 -4.00
CA ASP A 14 -13.70 14.65 -3.71
C ASP A 14 -13.01 14.12 -2.44
N PRO A 15 -13.74 13.87 -1.32
CA PRO A 15 -13.15 13.36 -0.09
C PRO A 15 -12.34 12.07 -0.28
N GLY A 16 -12.63 11.34 -1.37
CA GLY A 16 -11.89 10.15 -1.80
C GLY A 16 -10.43 10.39 -2.17
N THR A 17 -10.01 11.62 -2.48
CA THR A 17 -8.64 11.97 -2.90
C THR A 17 -7.78 12.49 -1.75
N ALA A 18 -8.38 12.82 -0.59
CA ALA A 18 -7.66 13.35 0.55
C ALA A 18 -6.74 12.31 1.21
N PHE A 19 -5.53 12.75 1.61
CA PHE A 19 -4.49 11.84 2.09
C PHE A 19 -3.59 12.42 3.19
N LYS A 20 -2.86 11.54 3.85
CA LYS A 20 -1.78 11.84 4.79
C LYS A 20 -0.52 11.06 4.40
N LEU A 21 0.65 11.69 4.53
CA LEU A 21 1.93 10.98 4.41
C LEU A 21 2.36 10.51 5.79
N LEU A 22 2.32 9.19 6.03
CA LEU A 22 2.76 8.60 7.29
C LEU A 22 4.28 8.56 7.37
N LEU A 23 4.93 8.25 6.24
CA LEU A 23 6.37 8.17 6.09
C LEU A 23 6.76 8.69 4.71
N SER A 24 7.74 9.59 4.65
CA SER A 24 8.34 10.07 3.40
C SER A 24 9.83 9.71 3.33
N CYS A 25 10.24 9.08 2.22
CA CYS A 25 11.61 8.67 1.97
C CYS A 25 12.10 9.21 0.61
N PRO A 26 12.34 10.53 0.48
CA PRO A 26 12.59 11.18 -0.82
C PRO A 26 13.89 10.76 -1.50
N SER A 27 14.81 10.09 -0.80
CA SER A 27 16.02 9.54 -1.40
C SER A 27 15.78 8.25 -2.18
N GLY A 28 14.61 7.61 -2.01
CA GLY A 28 14.45 6.18 -2.28
C GLY A 28 15.27 5.34 -1.29
N LEU A 29 14.70 4.25 -0.79
CA LEU A 29 15.43 3.30 0.05
C LEU A 29 15.49 1.93 -0.66
N PRO A 30 16.69 1.40 -0.95
CA PRO A 30 16.82 0.04 -1.47
C PRO A 30 16.43 -0.98 -0.39
N PRO A 31 16.21 -2.26 -0.76
CA PRO A 31 15.84 -3.32 0.19
C PRO A 31 16.75 -3.41 1.40
N SER A 32 18.06 -3.21 1.21
CA SER A 32 19.06 -3.24 2.30
C SER A 32 18.87 -2.18 3.38
N ARG A 33 18.02 -1.17 3.17
CA ARG A 33 17.72 -0.08 4.12
C ARG A 33 16.29 -0.11 4.64
N VAL A 34 15.53 -1.13 4.29
CA VAL A 34 14.17 -1.36 4.77
C VAL A 34 14.13 -2.71 5.47
N SER A 35 13.98 -2.66 6.78
CA SER A 35 13.77 -3.84 7.63
C SER A 35 12.32 -3.92 8.07
N VAL A 36 11.93 -5.08 8.59
CA VAL A 36 10.60 -5.30 9.16
C VAL A 36 10.75 -5.79 10.60
N ASP A 37 9.88 -5.32 11.49
CA ASP A 37 9.59 -5.95 12.77
C ASP A 37 8.18 -6.53 12.68
N PHE A 38 8.10 -7.84 12.48
CA PHE A 38 6.84 -8.55 12.28
C PHE A 38 6.41 -9.25 13.57
N GLY A 39 5.24 -8.91 14.11
CA GLY A 39 4.80 -9.50 15.37
C GLY A 39 3.39 -9.12 15.82
N ARG A 40 2.86 -9.92 16.76
CA ARG A 40 1.51 -9.78 17.33
C ARG A 40 1.25 -8.44 18.02
N SER A 41 2.29 -7.76 18.50
CA SER A 41 2.19 -6.42 19.09
C SER A 41 1.67 -5.38 18.10
N PHE A 42 1.77 -5.67 16.79
CA PHE A 42 1.32 -4.80 15.71
C PHE A 42 0.00 -5.29 15.08
N ASP A 43 -0.65 -6.30 15.66
CA ASP A 43 -1.99 -6.72 15.24
C ASP A 43 -3.04 -5.68 15.69
N ARG A 44 -4.25 -5.83 15.14
CA ARG A 44 -5.39 -5.00 15.54
C ARG A 44 -5.79 -5.32 16.99
N ILE A 45 -6.08 -4.28 17.76
CA ILE A 45 -6.70 -4.41 19.09
C ILE A 45 -8.22 -4.43 18.90
N PRO A 46 -8.96 -5.45 19.39
CA PRO A 46 -10.42 -5.44 19.35
C PRO A 46 -11.01 -4.17 19.98
N HIS A 47 -12.07 -3.65 19.38
CA HIS A 47 -12.72 -2.45 19.90
C HIS A 47 -13.44 -2.77 21.23
N PRO A 48 -13.37 -1.89 22.26
CA PRO A 48 -13.98 -2.16 23.56
C PRO A 48 -15.52 -2.14 23.54
N ASP A 49 -16.14 -1.41 22.61
CA ASP A 49 -17.57 -1.50 22.34
C ASP A 49 -17.89 -2.83 21.64
N VAL A 50 -18.54 -3.74 22.38
CA VAL A 50 -18.91 -5.09 21.93
C VAL A 50 -19.90 -5.06 20.76
N ILE A 51 -20.78 -4.06 20.69
CA ILE A 51 -21.75 -3.93 19.59
C ILE A 51 -21.00 -3.57 18.32
N LEU A 52 -20.10 -2.57 18.40
CA LEU A 52 -19.30 -2.16 17.25
C LEU A 52 -18.36 -3.28 16.78
N GLU A 53 -17.68 -3.96 17.71
CA GLU A 53 -16.80 -5.10 17.38
C GLU A 53 -17.58 -6.26 16.73
N SER A 54 -18.78 -6.56 17.22
CA SER A 54 -19.64 -7.62 16.66
C SER A 54 -20.11 -7.28 15.23
N SER A 55 -20.24 -5.99 14.90
CA SER A 55 -20.64 -5.54 13.56
C SER A 55 -19.69 -6.00 12.45
N ILE A 56 -18.42 -6.29 12.76
CA ILE A 56 -17.44 -6.83 11.80
C ILE A 56 -17.95 -8.14 11.18
N LYS A 57 -18.51 -9.03 12.01
CA LYS A 57 -19.07 -10.29 11.54
C LYS A 57 -20.33 -10.04 10.70
N GLU A 58 -21.22 -9.18 11.18
CA GLU A 58 -22.51 -8.91 10.52
C GLU A 58 -22.31 -8.33 9.12
N ILE A 59 -21.42 -7.35 8.96
CA ILE A 59 -21.11 -6.75 7.65
C ILE A 59 -20.49 -7.78 6.71
N TRP A 60 -19.58 -8.61 7.20
CA TRP A 60 -18.99 -9.68 6.40
C TRP A 60 -20.03 -10.68 5.92
N ASP A 61 -20.90 -11.15 6.81
CA ASP A 61 -21.97 -12.09 6.45
C ASP A 61 -22.91 -11.48 5.41
N GLN A 62 -23.28 -10.21 5.55
CA GLN A 62 -24.07 -9.48 4.54
C GLN A 62 -23.34 -9.36 3.19
N ARG A 63 -22.01 -9.20 3.20
CA ARG A 63 -21.20 -9.14 1.99
C ARG A 63 -21.17 -10.50 1.28
N LEU A 64 -21.02 -11.60 2.03
CA LEU A 64 -21.08 -12.96 1.51
C LEU A 64 -22.44 -13.30 0.87
N LEU A 65 -23.56 -12.81 1.44
CA LEU A 65 -24.88 -12.99 0.83
C LEU A 65 -24.98 -12.34 -0.56
N LYS A 66 -24.28 -11.23 -0.78
CA LYS A 66 -24.25 -10.53 -2.07
C LYS A 66 -23.24 -11.11 -3.05
N ASN A 67 -22.14 -11.65 -2.55
CA ASN A 67 -21.09 -12.27 -3.35
C ASN A 67 -20.56 -13.55 -2.67
N PRO A 68 -21.19 -14.71 -2.93
CA PRO A 68 -20.83 -15.97 -2.27
C PRO A 68 -19.44 -16.51 -2.60
N SER A 69 -18.80 -16.05 -3.69
CA SER A 69 -17.45 -16.45 -4.06
C SER A 69 -16.35 -15.64 -3.37
N LEU A 70 -16.72 -14.66 -2.53
CA LEU A 70 -15.78 -13.87 -1.77
C LEU A 70 -15.08 -14.72 -0.71
N TYR A 71 -13.75 -14.69 -0.67
CA TYR A 71 -12.96 -15.42 0.31
C TYR A 71 -12.25 -14.46 1.28
N ASN A 72 -11.91 -14.98 2.47
CA ASN A 72 -11.15 -14.21 3.47
C ASN A 72 -9.65 -14.50 3.33
N GLY A 73 -8.92 -13.61 2.66
CA GLY A 73 -7.46 -13.67 2.55
C GLY A 73 -6.75 -12.97 3.71
N THR A 74 -5.65 -13.54 4.19
CA THR A 74 -4.75 -12.90 5.18
C THR A 74 -3.99 -11.74 4.54
N LYS A 75 -3.70 -10.70 5.31
CA LYS A 75 -2.96 -9.50 4.85
C LYS A 75 -1.97 -9.06 5.92
N PHE A 76 -0.89 -8.39 5.53
CA PHE A 76 -0.05 -7.66 6.49
C PHE A 76 -0.80 -6.43 7.00
N ARG A 77 -0.81 -6.24 8.32
CA ARG A 77 -1.33 -5.01 8.95
C ARG A 77 -0.21 -4.01 9.14
N TYR A 78 -0.45 -2.76 8.76
CA TYR A 78 0.48 -1.68 9.08
C TYR A 78 0.36 -1.29 10.55
N GLY A 79 1.45 -1.47 11.31
CA GLY A 79 1.56 -1.14 12.73
C GLY A 79 2.35 0.13 13.03
N GLY A 80 3.05 0.70 12.04
CA GLY A 80 3.90 1.89 12.21
C GLY A 80 5.28 1.72 11.60
N PHE A 81 6.22 2.55 12.04
CA PHE A 81 7.61 2.46 11.66
C PHE A 81 8.52 3.03 12.75
N SER A 82 9.81 2.71 12.64
CA SER A 82 10.87 3.31 13.44
C SER A 82 12.08 3.65 12.57
N LEU A 83 12.80 4.71 12.94
CA LEU A 83 14.03 5.11 12.23
C LEU A 83 15.22 4.41 12.87
N SER A 84 15.99 3.70 12.05
CA SER A 84 17.26 3.12 12.46
C SER A 84 18.35 4.17 12.22
N ASN A 85 18.76 4.88 13.27
CA ASN A 85 19.86 5.84 13.18
C ASN A 85 21.20 5.10 13.07
N SER A 86 21.75 5.00 11.86
CA SER A 86 23.18 4.77 11.71
C SER A 86 23.92 6.02 12.21
N ARG A 87 24.75 5.87 13.26
CA ARG A 87 25.49 6.98 13.89
C ARG A 87 26.63 7.54 13.02
N THR A 88 26.69 7.20 11.74
CA THR A 88 27.76 7.63 10.83
C THR A 88 27.20 8.39 9.63
N VAL A 89 27.47 9.70 9.63
CA VAL A 89 27.47 10.65 8.50
C VAL A 89 26.19 10.73 7.65
N ARG A 90 25.36 11.74 7.96
CA ARG A 90 24.48 12.61 7.12
C ARG A 90 23.81 12.16 5.80
N ALA A 91 23.93 10.93 5.29
CA ALA A 91 23.33 10.53 4.01
C ALA A 91 22.43 9.28 4.07
N ASP A 92 22.60 8.36 5.02
CA ASP A 92 21.97 7.04 4.91
C ASP A 92 21.17 6.66 6.16
N TYR A 93 19.89 7.02 6.19
CA TYR A 93 18.94 6.49 7.18
C TYR A 93 18.39 5.16 6.69
N SER A 94 18.07 4.27 7.63
CA SER A 94 17.31 3.04 7.37
C SER A 94 16.01 3.09 8.16
N ILE A 95 15.02 2.34 7.70
CA ILE A 95 13.73 2.24 8.38
C ILE A 95 13.47 0.81 8.81
N CYS A 96 12.69 0.67 9.87
CA CYS A 96 12.08 -0.59 10.26
C CYS A 96 10.55 -0.40 10.26
N LEU A 97 9.85 -1.11 9.37
CA LEU A 97 8.40 -1.12 9.30
C LEU A 97 7.85 -2.11 10.32
N HIS A 98 6.86 -1.68 11.09
CA HIS A 98 6.21 -2.53 12.09
C HIS A 98 4.98 -3.16 11.47
N LEU A 99 4.95 -4.49 11.35
CA LEU A 99 3.90 -5.22 10.65
C LEU A 99 3.24 -6.27 11.55
N GLY A 100 1.92 -6.30 11.52
CA GLY A 100 1.11 -7.36 12.12
C GLY A 100 0.40 -8.19 11.06
N LEU A 101 -0.57 -8.98 11.50
CA LEU A 101 -1.51 -9.70 10.65
C LEU A 101 -2.91 -9.10 10.76
N THR A 102 -3.61 -9.12 9.63
CA THR A 102 -5.04 -8.89 9.54
C THR A 102 -5.61 -9.76 8.41
N ASP A 103 -6.89 -9.56 8.08
CA ASP A 103 -7.54 -10.27 7.00
C ASP A 103 -8.56 -9.38 6.29
N TYR A 104 -8.98 -9.85 5.11
CA TYR A 104 -9.91 -9.11 4.26
C TYR A 104 -11.28 -8.93 4.92
N ARG A 105 -11.74 -9.92 5.68
CA ARG A 105 -12.97 -9.86 6.47
C ARG A 105 -12.94 -8.70 7.47
N THR A 106 -11.87 -8.57 8.23
CA THR A 106 -11.72 -7.51 9.23
C THR A 106 -11.62 -6.16 8.53
N PHE A 107 -10.90 -6.07 7.40
CA PHE A 107 -10.86 -4.85 6.60
C PHE A 107 -12.25 -4.39 6.14
N VAL A 108 -13.08 -5.31 5.63
CA VAL A 108 -14.46 -5.02 5.25
C VAL A 108 -15.29 -4.56 6.46
N GLY A 109 -15.10 -5.20 7.61
CA GLY A 109 -15.86 -4.90 8.82
C GLY A 109 -15.37 -3.70 9.64
N THR A 110 -14.16 -3.18 9.40
CA THR A 110 -13.64 -1.98 10.09
C THR A 110 -13.46 -0.81 9.12
N ASN A 111 -12.55 -0.91 8.15
CA ASN A 111 -12.20 0.21 7.27
C ASN A 111 -13.32 0.53 6.30
N LEU A 112 -13.99 -0.48 5.74
CA LEU A 112 -15.13 -0.30 4.83
C LEU A 112 -16.48 -0.30 5.56
N ASN A 113 -16.47 -0.31 6.89
CA ASN A 113 -17.68 -0.19 7.69
C ASN A 113 -18.32 1.20 7.45
N PRO A 114 -19.65 1.31 7.27
CA PRO A 114 -20.31 2.61 7.22
C PRO A 114 -20.05 3.50 8.46
N LEU A 115 -19.73 2.88 9.60
CA LEU A 115 -19.37 3.52 10.86
C LEU A 115 -17.87 3.46 11.14
N TRP A 116 -17.01 3.37 10.11
CA TRP A 116 -15.55 3.21 10.26
C TRP A 116 -14.92 4.26 11.18
N GLU A 117 -15.44 5.49 11.20
CA GLU A 117 -14.95 6.57 12.07
C GLU A 117 -15.08 6.23 13.56
N ASN A 118 -16.07 5.42 13.94
CA ASN A 118 -16.28 5.01 15.34
C ASN A 118 -15.23 4.03 15.84
N PHE A 119 -14.45 3.42 14.96
CA PHE A 119 -13.31 2.59 15.35
C PHE A 119 -12.05 3.43 15.63
N LEU A 120 -12.04 4.72 15.30
CA LEU A 120 -10.89 5.58 15.54
C LEU A 120 -10.80 6.02 17.00
N VAL A 121 -9.56 6.15 17.47
CA VAL A 121 -9.26 6.73 18.78
C VAL A 121 -8.75 8.15 18.61
N SER A 122 -9.15 9.06 19.51
CA SER A 122 -8.61 10.42 19.52
C SER A 122 -7.15 10.41 19.97
N SER A 123 -6.23 10.45 19.01
CA SER A 123 -4.78 10.51 19.21
C SER A 123 -4.10 11.21 18.02
N ASP A 124 -3.00 11.90 18.30
CA ASP A 124 -2.12 12.47 17.27
C ASP A 124 -1.17 11.41 16.68
N ASP A 125 -0.95 10.31 17.42
CA ASP A 125 -0.22 9.14 16.92
C ASP A 125 -1.15 8.28 16.05
N ASP A 126 -0.83 8.19 14.75
CA ASP A 126 -1.63 7.45 13.77
C ASP A 126 -1.78 5.96 14.10
N THR A 127 -0.76 5.36 14.73
CA THR A 127 -0.76 3.94 15.10
C THR A 127 -1.80 3.68 16.19
N VAL A 128 -1.85 4.56 17.21
CA VAL A 128 -2.84 4.52 18.29
C VAL A 128 -4.21 4.89 17.77
N LYS A 129 -4.31 5.95 16.95
CA LYS A 129 -5.57 6.39 16.34
C LYS A 129 -6.26 5.28 15.58
N CYS A 130 -5.50 4.43 14.89
CA CYS A 130 -6.02 3.33 14.09
C CYS A 130 -5.87 1.95 14.74
N GLN A 131 -5.65 1.86 16.06
CA GLN A 131 -5.37 0.58 16.72
C GLN A 131 -6.50 -0.45 16.60
N HIS A 132 -7.75 0.01 16.43
CA HIS A 132 -8.92 -0.86 16.23
C HIS A 132 -9.26 -1.14 14.75
N MET A 133 -8.45 -0.62 13.81
CA MET A 133 -8.63 -0.82 12.39
C MET A 133 -7.81 -2.02 11.88
N ALA A 134 -8.35 -2.74 10.89
CA ALA A 134 -7.61 -3.77 10.17
C ALA A 134 -6.34 -3.22 9.51
N ASN A 135 -6.47 -2.08 8.83
CA ASN A 135 -5.37 -1.39 8.14
C ASN A 135 -4.42 -2.33 7.36
N PRO A 136 -4.94 -3.13 6.42
CA PRO A 136 -4.08 -3.92 5.55
C PRO A 136 -3.16 -2.97 4.78
N LEU A 137 -1.87 -3.26 4.77
CA LEU A 137 -0.89 -2.49 4.01
C LEU A 137 -1.01 -2.84 2.53
N GLY A 138 -1.47 -1.87 1.73
CA GLY A 138 -1.37 -1.99 0.27
C GLY A 138 0.05 -1.76 -0.21
N ASN A 139 0.35 -2.15 -1.45
CA ASN A 139 1.57 -1.78 -2.15
C ASN A 139 1.21 -1.03 -3.46
N GLY A 140 2.10 -0.16 -3.92
CA GLY A 140 1.92 0.61 -5.16
C GLY A 140 3.25 0.99 -5.78
N ALA A 141 3.35 0.90 -7.10
CA ALA A 141 4.57 1.13 -7.87
C ALA A 141 4.41 2.32 -8.80
N ILE A 142 5.31 3.28 -8.67
CA ILE A 142 5.46 4.38 -9.62
C ILE A 142 6.53 3.93 -10.60
N VAL A 143 6.06 3.47 -11.76
CA VAL A 143 6.92 2.89 -12.80
C VAL A 143 7.26 3.97 -13.84
N GLU A 144 8.54 4.33 -13.93
CA GLU A 144 9.08 5.23 -14.96
C GLU A 144 9.57 4.42 -16.17
N THR A 145 9.05 4.71 -17.35
CA THR A 145 9.47 4.10 -18.62
C THR A 145 10.79 4.69 -19.14
N SER A 146 11.43 4.02 -20.10
CA SER A 146 12.67 4.52 -20.71
C SER A 146 12.49 5.86 -21.45
N ASP A 147 11.28 6.15 -21.92
CA ASP A 147 10.87 7.42 -22.53
C ASP A 147 10.31 8.44 -21.52
N LYS A 148 10.60 8.27 -20.22
CA LYS A 148 10.34 9.24 -19.14
C LYS A 148 8.86 9.53 -18.89
N LYS A 149 8.01 8.52 -19.07
CA LYS A 149 6.59 8.56 -18.73
C LYS A 149 6.32 7.71 -17.50
N ILE A 150 5.26 8.04 -16.77
CA ILE A 150 4.80 7.28 -15.61
C ILE A 150 3.59 6.45 -15.99
N LEU A 151 3.59 5.19 -15.58
CA LEU A 151 2.49 4.27 -15.81
C LEU A 151 1.36 4.51 -14.81
N VAL A 152 0.14 4.58 -15.31
CA VAL A 152 -1.10 4.75 -14.54
C VAL A 152 -2.17 3.82 -15.11
N LEU A 153 -2.93 3.16 -14.24
CA LEU A 153 -4.03 2.29 -14.62
C LEU A 153 -5.36 2.97 -14.31
N GLN A 154 -6.36 2.78 -15.16
CA GLN A 154 -7.75 3.09 -14.84
C GLN A 154 -8.46 1.84 -14.34
N ARG A 155 -8.95 1.90 -13.10
CA ARG A 155 -9.69 0.81 -12.47
C ARG A 155 -10.96 0.49 -13.24
N SER A 156 -11.27 -0.81 -13.35
CA SER A 156 -12.54 -1.27 -13.90
C SER A 156 -13.73 -0.73 -13.10
N HIS A 157 -14.89 -0.62 -13.75
CA HIS A 157 -16.13 -0.19 -13.06
C HIS A 157 -16.74 -1.31 -12.20
N ASN A 158 -16.21 -2.53 -12.29
CA ASN A 158 -16.70 -3.71 -11.57
C ASN A 158 -15.96 -3.97 -10.24
N VAL A 159 -14.98 -3.13 -9.89
CA VAL A 159 -14.21 -3.28 -8.65
C VAL A 159 -14.97 -2.76 -7.43
N GLY A 160 -14.66 -3.30 -6.25
CA GLY A 160 -15.35 -2.93 -5.01
C GLY A 160 -14.99 -1.58 -4.41
N GLU A 161 -13.88 -0.97 -4.83
CA GLU A 161 -13.38 0.31 -4.32
C GLU A 161 -12.93 1.21 -5.48
N PHE A 162 -13.38 2.47 -5.48
CA PHE A 162 -12.99 3.52 -6.45
C PHE A 162 -13.11 3.09 -7.93
N PRO A 163 -14.29 2.64 -8.40
CA PRO A 163 -14.50 2.26 -9.79
C PRO A 163 -14.22 3.42 -10.76
N GLY A 164 -13.44 3.17 -11.81
CA GLY A 164 -13.09 4.17 -12.82
C GLY A 164 -12.05 5.22 -12.40
N TYR A 165 -11.54 5.16 -11.16
CA TYR A 165 -10.44 6.02 -10.70
C TYR A 165 -9.11 5.57 -11.29
N TYR A 166 -8.14 6.48 -11.28
CA TYR A 166 -6.78 6.16 -11.66
C TYR A 166 -6.01 5.62 -10.45
N VAL A 167 -5.08 4.70 -10.69
CA VAL A 167 -4.17 4.16 -9.69
C VAL A 167 -2.80 3.91 -10.30
N PHE A 168 -1.80 3.90 -9.44
CA PHE A 168 -0.53 3.28 -9.77
C PHE A 168 -0.67 1.76 -9.73
N PRO A 169 0.08 1.03 -10.58
CA PRO A 169 0.15 -0.42 -10.50
C PRO A 169 0.44 -0.93 -9.08
N GLY A 170 -0.16 -2.05 -8.68
CA GLY A 170 0.03 -2.65 -7.37
C GLY A 170 -1.25 -3.26 -6.79
N GLY A 171 -1.11 -3.89 -5.64
CA GLY A 171 -2.15 -4.63 -4.95
C GLY A 171 -1.84 -4.81 -3.46
N HIS A 172 -1.61 -6.05 -3.05
CA HIS A 172 -1.27 -6.39 -1.67
C HIS A 172 -0.41 -7.65 -1.60
N SER A 173 0.81 -7.49 -1.08
CA SER A 173 1.60 -8.64 -0.62
C SER A 173 0.79 -9.45 0.40
N GLU A 174 0.58 -10.74 0.13
CA GLU A 174 -0.14 -11.64 1.03
C GLU A 174 0.85 -12.45 1.89
N PRO A 175 0.64 -12.53 3.21
CA PRO A 175 1.45 -13.40 4.08
C PRO A 175 1.53 -14.86 3.61
N GLN A 176 0.49 -15.35 2.93
CA GLN A 176 0.43 -16.72 2.41
C GLN A 176 1.46 -17.00 1.30
N GLU A 177 1.87 -16.00 0.51
CA GLU A 177 2.90 -16.16 -0.53
C GLU A 177 4.25 -16.61 0.05
N ILE A 178 4.50 -16.26 1.31
CA ILE A 178 5.69 -16.68 2.06
C ILE A 178 5.36 -17.69 3.18
N GLY A 179 4.22 -18.37 3.08
CA GLY A 179 3.84 -19.46 3.97
C GLY A 179 3.40 -19.02 5.37
N ILE A 180 3.07 -17.75 5.59
CA ILE A 180 2.56 -17.24 6.87
C ILE A 180 1.03 -17.30 6.87
N SER A 181 0.48 -18.31 7.55
CA SER A 181 -0.97 -18.38 7.82
C SER A 181 -1.37 -17.77 9.17
N SER A 182 -0.41 -17.69 10.11
CA SER A 182 -0.59 -17.17 11.46
C SER A 182 0.75 -16.87 12.10
N HIS A 183 0.77 -16.06 13.16
CA HIS A 183 1.97 -15.84 13.95
C HIS A 183 2.51 -17.13 14.56
N LEU A 184 3.77 -17.45 14.27
CA LEU A 184 4.49 -18.59 14.83
C LEU A 184 4.51 -18.50 16.36
N THR A 185 4.29 -19.63 17.04
CA THR A 185 4.40 -19.75 18.49
C THR A 185 5.79 -20.28 18.84
N ASN A 186 6.52 -19.59 19.73
CA ASN A 186 7.85 -19.99 20.25
C ASN A 186 9.00 -19.95 19.24
N THR A 187 9.07 -18.89 18.42
CA THR A 187 10.25 -18.64 17.59
C THR A 187 11.37 -18.07 18.45
N ASP A 188 12.59 -18.62 18.33
CA ASP A 188 13.77 -18.02 18.94
C ASP A 188 14.19 -16.74 18.20
N SER A 189 15.20 -16.04 18.70
CA SER A 189 15.66 -14.78 18.10
C SER A 189 16.16 -14.96 16.66
N SER A 190 16.77 -16.11 16.34
CA SER A 190 17.28 -16.40 15.01
C SER A 190 16.14 -16.63 14.01
N GLY A 191 15.11 -17.39 14.41
CA GLY A 191 13.94 -17.62 13.58
C GLY A 191 13.12 -16.35 13.37
N GLN A 192 13.04 -15.47 14.38
CA GLN A 192 12.35 -14.19 14.25
C GLN A 192 13.07 -13.25 13.28
N ALA A 193 14.41 -13.21 13.31
CA ALA A 193 15.19 -12.45 12.34
C ALA A 193 14.97 -12.96 10.90
N ALA A 194 15.02 -14.28 10.69
CA ALA A 194 14.76 -14.88 9.38
C ALA A 194 13.33 -14.61 8.88
N LEU A 195 12.34 -14.61 9.77
CA LEU A 195 10.96 -14.25 9.45
C LEU A 195 10.84 -12.77 9.03
N ASN A 196 11.46 -11.87 9.78
CA ASN A 196 11.50 -10.44 9.47
C ASN A 196 12.17 -10.19 8.10
N ASP A 197 13.27 -10.89 7.81
CA ASP A 197 13.96 -10.81 6.51
C ASP A 197 13.07 -11.33 5.37
N ALA A 198 12.36 -12.43 5.58
CA ALA A 198 11.41 -12.97 4.60
C ALA A 198 10.24 -12.02 4.31
N VAL A 199 9.66 -11.40 5.36
CA VAL A 199 8.59 -10.41 5.20
C VAL A 199 9.11 -9.16 4.49
N SER A 200 10.30 -8.66 4.85
CA SER A 200 10.89 -7.52 4.16
C SER A 200 11.13 -7.85 2.68
N LYS A 201 11.69 -9.02 2.36
CA LYS A 201 11.90 -9.45 0.98
C LYS A 201 10.59 -9.51 0.20
N GLU A 202 9.53 -10.07 0.78
CA GLU A 202 8.21 -10.16 0.15
C GLU A 202 7.61 -8.79 -0.17
N MET A 203 7.90 -7.75 0.61
CA MET A 203 7.42 -6.41 0.27
C MET A 203 7.98 -5.91 -1.07
N PHE A 204 9.24 -6.24 -1.39
CA PHE A 204 9.90 -5.83 -2.63
C PHE A 204 9.61 -6.81 -3.78
N ASP A 205 9.65 -8.11 -3.51
CA ASP A 205 9.30 -9.13 -4.50
C ASP A 205 7.84 -9.00 -4.93
N GLY A 206 6.93 -8.80 -3.96
CA GLY A 206 5.50 -8.67 -4.20
C GLY A 206 5.16 -7.49 -5.09
N ILE A 207 5.78 -6.32 -4.90
CA ILE A 207 5.50 -5.18 -5.78
C ILE A 207 6.03 -5.39 -7.21
N VAL A 208 7.16 -6.09 -7.38
CA VAL A 208 7.62 -6.47 -8.73
C VAL A 208 6.64 -7.44 -9.38
N ARG A 209 6.14 -8.41 -8.62
CA ARG A 209 5.15 -9.40 -9.08
C ARG A 209 3.88 -8.72 -9.57
N GLU A 210 3.32 -7.82 -8.78
CA GLU A 210 2.10 -7.05 -9.11
C GLU A 210 2.29 -6.21 -10.38
N VAL A 211 3.44 -5.53 -10.54
CA VAL A 211 3.74 -4.77 -11.77
C VAL A 211 3.79 -5.69 -12.99
N VAL A 212 4.40 -6.87 -12.86
CA VAL A 212 4.48 -7.85 -13.95
C VAL A 212 3.10 -8.40 -14.29
N GLU A 213 2.28 -8.73 -13.30
CA GLU A 213 0.95 -9.32 -13.46
C GLU A 213 -0.07 -8.33 -14.06
N GLU A 214 -0.07 -7.07 -13.59
CA GLU A 214 -1.00 -6.03 -14.05
C GLU A 214 -0.60 -5.39 -15.39
N ILE A 215 0.71 -5.29 -15.68
CA ILE A 215 1.22 -4.58 -16.86
C ILE A 215 1.74 -5.53 -17.96
N GLY A 216 2.10 -6.76 -17.61
CA GLY A 216 2.61 -7.78 -18.54
C GLY A 216 4.07 -7.57 -18.96
N VAL A 217 4.81 -6.67 -18.30
CA VAL A 217 6.24 -6.46 -18.59
C VAL A 217 7.10 -7.60 -18.00
N PRO A 218 8.21 -7.98 -18.64
CA PRO A 218 9.16 -8.92 -18.05
C PRO A 218 9.80 -8.38 -16.77
N ALA A 219 9.99 -9.22 -15.75
CA ALA A 219 10.62 -8.80 -14.50
C ALA A 219 12.05 -8.26 -14.69
N ASP A 220 12.82 -8.80 -15.64
CA ASP A 220 14.18 -8.35 -15.97
C ASP A 220 14.23 -7.00 -16.69
N SER A 221 13.08 -6.47 -17.11
CA SER A 221 12.95 -5.11 -17.63
C SER A 221 12.89 -4.05 -16.52
N LEU A 222 12.69 -4.45 -15.27
CA LEU A 222 12.50 -3.58 -14.12
C LEU A 222 13.78 -3.48 -13.28
N THR A 223 14.08 -2.28 -12.79
CA THR A 223 15.11 -2.10 -11.76
C THR A 223 14.63 -2.62 -10.41
N GLU A 224 15.57 -2.87 -9.50
CA GLU A 224 15.22 -3.14 -8.09
C GLU A 224 14.36 -1.99 -7.54
N PRO A 225 13.22 -2.26 -6.88
CA PRO A 225 12.34 -1.22 -6.37
C PRO A 225 12.99 -0.40 -5.25
N GLU A 226 12.75 0.90 -5.27
CA GLU A 226 13.16 1.83 -4.22
C GLU A 226 11.93 2.19 -3.37
N PHE A 227 11.92 1.92 -2.08
CA PHE A 227 10.84 2.31 -1.18
C PHE A 227 10.86 3.84 -0.97
N ILE A 228 9.75 4.52 -1.28
CA ILE A 228 9.66 5.98 -1.22
C ILE A 228 8.77 6.51 -0.09
N GLY A 229 8.02 5.63 0.58
CA GLY A 229 7.24 6.00 1.77
C GLY A 229 5.92 5.26 1.92
N VAL A 230 5.11 5.72 2.88
CA VAL A 230 3.75 5.22 3.14
C VAL A 230 2.77 6.39 3.11
N SER A 231 1.74 6.27 2.28
CA SER A 231 0.61 7.18 2.27
C SER A 231 -0.65 6.50 2.83
N GLN A 232 -1.50 7.28 3.46
CA GLN A 232 -2.78 6.85 3.99
C GLN A 232 -3.91 7.70 3.42
N ARG A 233 -5.03 7.07 3.06
CA ARG A 233 -6.28 7.79 2.76
C ARG A 233 -6.81 8.48 4.01
N VAL A 234 -7.39 9.67 3.88
CA VAL A 234 -8.15 10.27 4.99
C VAL A 234 -9.46 9.51 5.21
N VAL A 235 -10.20 9.23 4.13
CA VAL A 235 -11.35 8.32 4.19
C VAL A 235 -10.86 6.90 4.46
N ASN A 236 -11.52 6.17 5.35
CA ASN A 236 -11.25 4.77 5.69
C ASN A 236 -9.81 4.39 6.10
N VAL A 237 -8.91 5.36 6.28
CA VAL A 237 -7.56 5.23 6.87
C VAL A 237 -6.69 4.10 6.31
N ARG A 238 -6.93 3.66 5.07
CA ARG A 238 -6.16 2.58 4.44
C ARG A 238 -4.75 3.06 4.09
N PRO A 239 -3.69 2.41 4.60
CA PRO A 239 -2.31 2.72 4.26
C PRO A 239 -1.83 1.95 3.01
N THR A 240 -0.92 2.56 2.25
CA THR A 240 -0.26 1.96 1.08
C THR A 240 1.22 2.34 1.09
N ALA A 241 2.09 1.34 1.04
CA ALA A 241 3.52 1.49 0.80
C ALA A 241 3.77 1.77 -0.69
N PHE A 242 4.59 2.77 -0.99
CA PHE A 242 4.94 3.12 -2.36
C PHE A 242 6.39 2.82 -2.68
N PHE A 243 6.59 2.32 -3.89
CA PHE A 243 7.88 2.01 -4.47
C PHE A 243 8.05 2.75 -5.78
N PHE A 244 9.27 3.14 -6.08
CA PHE A 244 9.67 3.67 -7.37
C PHE A 244 10.47 2.61 -8.14
N VAL A 245 10.13 2.42 -9.41
CA VAL A 245 10.73 1.40 -10.27
C VAL A 245 11.00 2.01 -11.63
N ARG A 246 12.15 1.74 -12.24
CA ARG A 246 12.40 2.10 -13.64
C ARG A 246 12.23 0.87 -14.52
N CYS A 247 11.59 1.05 -15.66
CA CYS A 247 11.48 0.05 -16.72
C CYS A 247 12.35 0.47 -17.90
N ASN A 248 13.14 -0.47 -18.43
CA ASN A 248 13.99 -0.22 -19.60
C ASN A 248 13.22 -0.26 -20.93
N LEU A 249 11.93 -0.59 -20.91
CA LEU A 249 11.03 -0.53 -22.05
C LEU A 249 10.37 0.85 -22.17
N ASP A 250 10.11 1.26 -23.41
CA ASP A 250 9.34 2.47 -23.69
C ASP A 250 7.83 2.23 -23.56
N SER A 251 7.09 3.32 -23.46
CA SER A 251 5.63 3.28 -23.33
C SER A 251 4.93 2.51 -24.46
N THR A 252 5.41 2.58 -25.70
CA THR A 252 4.79 1.89 -26.84
C THR A 252 4.89 0.38 -26.65
N LYS A 253 6.07 -0.11 -26.26
CA LYS A 253 6.28 -1.54 -26.04
C LYS A 253 5.47 -2.06 -24.86
N ILE A 254 5.37 -1.27 -23.80
CA ILE A 254 4.58 -1.62 -22.62
C ILE A 254 3.09 -1.72 -22.97
N HIS A 255 2.56 -0.79 -23.77
CA HIS A 255 1.16 -0.86 -24.24
C HIS A 255 0.87 -2.13 -25.04
N GLU A 256 1.80 -2.63 -25.86
CA GLU A 256 1.63 -3.91 -26.55
C GLU A 256 1.54 -5.10 -25.58
N LEU A 257 2.37 -5.08 -24.54
CA LEU A 257 2.45 -6.16 -23.55
C LEU A 257 1.23 -6.19 -22.63
N TYR A 258 0.69 -5.02 -22.27
CA TYR A 258 -0.50 -4.89 -21.43
C TYR A 258 -1.71 -5.67 -21.93
N SER A 259 -1.87 -5.81 -23.26
CA SER A 259 -2.94 -6.63 -23.85
C SER A 259 -2.91 -8.12 -23.45
N LYS A 260 -1.78 -8.58 -22.90
CA LYS A 260 -1.53 -9.95 -22.45
C LYS A 260 -1.33 -10.04 -20.92
N ALA A 261 -1.57 -8.95 -20.19
CA ALA A 261 -1.46 -8.92 -18.73
C ALA A 261 -2.42 -9.94 -18.10
N GLN A 262 -1.98 -10.52 -16.98
CA GLN A 262 -2.73 -11.58 -16.28
C GLN A 262 -4.02 -11.00 -15.68
N ASP A 263 -3.93 -9.80 -15.10
CA ASP A 263 -5.01 -9.15 -14.36
C ASP A 263 -5.76 -8.11 -15.18
N GLY A 264 -5.94 -8.40 -16.48
CA GLY A 264 -6.63 -7.51 -17.43
C GLY A 264 -8.11 -7.23 -17.11
N TYR A 265 -8.69 -7.82 -16.07
CA TYR A 265 -10.04 -7.54 -15.60
C TYR A 265 -10.10 -6.43 -14.53
N GLU A 266 -8.99 -6.16 -13.82
CA GLU A 266 -8.94 -5.20 -12.71
C GLU A 266 -8.81 -3.75 -13.19
N SER A 267 -8.15 -3.57 -14.33
CA SER A 267 -8.01 -2.31 -15.03
C SER A 267 -8.66 -2.36 -16.43
N THR A 268 -9.10 -1.21 -16.90
CA THR A 268 -9.73 -1.06 -18.23
C THR A 268 -8.82 -0.38 -19.24
N GLN A 269 -7.81 0.34 -18.75
CA GLN A 269 -6.87 1.07 -19.58
C GLN A 269 -5.56 1.29 -18.83
N LEU A 270 -4.45 1.18 -19.55
CA LEU A 270 -3.14 1.63 -19.13
C LEU A 270 -2.83 2.97 -19.82
N PHE A 271 -2.21 3.88 -19.09
CA PHE A 271 -1.71 5.16 -19.58
C PHE A 271 -0.22 5.26 -19.26
N ALA A 272 0.55 5.81 -20.20
CA ALA A 272 1.90 6.27 -19.95
C ALA A 272 1.93 7.79 -20.16
N VAL A 273 2.12 8.55 -19.08
CA VAL A 273 1.89 9.99 -19.09
C VAL A 273 3.11 10.78 -18.60
N PRO A 274 3.36 11.99 -19.13
CA PRO A 274 4.35 12.90 -18.56
C PRO A 274 3.84 13.46 -17.21
N MET A 275 4.76 14.07 -16.44
CA MET A 275 4.47 14.62 -15.11
C MET A 275 3.28 15.58 -15.08
N GLU A 276 3.15 16.48 -16.07
CA GLU A 276 2.06 17.46 -16.14
C GLU A 276 0.68 16.81 -16.25
N GLU A 277 0.58 15.71 -16.99
CA GLU A 277 -0.67 14.96 -17.12
C GLU A 277 -0.92 14.09 -15.89
N LEU A 278 0.13 13.55 -15.28
CA LEU A 278 0.04 12.83 -14.01
C LEU A 278 -0.54 13.71 -12.90
N GLU A 279 -0.14 14.99 -12.81
CA GLU A 279 -0.73 15.95 -11.86
C GLU A 279 -2.25 16.08 -12.02
N ARG A 280 -2.75 16.08 -13.26
CA ARG A 280 -4.20 16.12 -13.54
C ARG A 280 -4.88 14.80 -13.19
N MET A 281 -4.25 13.67 -13.50
CA MET A 281 -4.80 12.35 -13.19
C MET A 281 -4.85 12.09 -11.68
N ALA A 282 -3.89 12.61 -10.93
CA ALA A 282 -3.83 12.50 -9.47
C ALA A 282 -5.07 13.07 -8.76
N LEU A 283 -5.76 14.05 -9.38
CA LEU A 283 -7.01 14.60 -8.87
C LEU A 283 -8.17 13.60 -8.88
N ARG A 284 -8.01 12.44 -9.53
CA ARG A 284 -8.97 11.33 -9.56
C ARG A 284 -8.30 10.01 -9.20
N MET A 285 -7.35 10.06 -8.28
CA MET A 285 -6.77 8.89 -7.63
C MET A 285 -7.40 8.71 -6.22
N PRO A 286 -7.49 7.49 -5.68
CA PRO A 286 -7.78 7.30 -4.27
C PRO A 286 -6.70 7.99 -3.43
N GLY A 287 -7.04 8.52 -2.25
CA GLY A 287 -6.12 9.36 -1.47
C GLY A 287 -4.75 8.74 -1.23
N CYS A 288 -4.65 7.44 -0.95
CA CYS A 288 -3.34 6.81 -0.79
C CYS A 288 -2.48 6.91 -2.07
N HIS A 289 -3.06 6.83 -3.27
CA HIS A 289 -2.35 7.04 -4.53
C HIS A 289 -2.08 8.52 -4.82
N CYS A 290 -2.95 9.45 -4.42
CA CYS A 290 -2.63 10.88 -4.42
C CYS A 290 -1.39 11.16 -3.56
N GLY A 291 -1.30 10.54 -2.38
CA GLY A 291 -0.13 10.66 -1.54
C GLY A 291 1.09 9.89 -2.08
N GLY A 292 0.90 8.77 -2.77
CA GLY A 292 1.95 8.12 -3.56
C GLY A 292 2.56 9.07 -4.59
N PHE A 293 1.70 9.81 -5.31
CA PHE A 293 2.14 10.86 -6.23
C PHE A 293 2.91 11.98 -5.50
N ALA A 294 2.45 12.42 -4.33
CA ALA A 294 3.16 13.41 -3.52
C ALA A 294 4.55 12.93 -3.02
N LEU A 295 4.67 11.63 -2.69
CA LEU A 295 5.96 11.01 -2.36
C LEU A 295 6.90 11.05 -3.57
N TYR A 296 6.40 10.75 -4.76
CA TYR A 296 7.19 10.81 -5.98
C TYR A 296 7.66 12.22 -6.33
N LYS A 297 6.78 13.23 -6.23
CA LYS A 297 7.17 14.65 -6.37
C LYS A 297 8.35 15.02 -5.47
N SER A 298 8.24 14.61 -4.19
CA SER A 298 9.28 14.81 -3.19
C SER A 298 10.61 14.12 -3.56
N MET A 299 10.56 12.93 -4.18
CA MET A 299 11.74 12.21 -4.65
C MET A 299 12.40 12.90 -5.85
N THR A 300 11.61 13.43 -6.78
CA THR A 300 12.12 14.08 -7.99
C THR A 300 12.56 15.53 -7.79
N ASN A 301 12.37 16.10 -6.58
CA ASN A 301 12.55 17.53 -6.28
C ASN A 301 11.68 18.44 -7.18
N ILE A 302 10.45 18.01 -7.47
CA ILE A 302 9.46 18.71 -8.32
C ILE A 302 8.25 19.14 -7.48
#